data_AF-A0A2D6PA83-F1
#
_entry.id   AF-A0A2D6PA83-F1
#
_cell.length_a   1.000
_cell.length_b   1.000
_cell.length_c   1.000
_cell.angle_alpha   90.00
_cell.angle_beta   90.00
_cell.angle_gamma   90.00
#
_symmetry.space_group_name_H-M   'P 1'
#
loop_
_entity.id
_entity.type
_entity.pdbx_description
1 polymer ?
#
loop_
_entity_poly.entity_id
_entity_poly.type
_entity_poly.pdbx_seq_one_letter_code
_entity_poly.pdbx_strand_id
1 'polypeptide(L)' 'MALTEKFKKDIPTLRGAANGDFYLDVKNPKLFKKVRRFYENQGVVFSGEPLDDYEMLMENLFQDLETVEVSQ' A
#
# COMPACT_ATOMS: atom_id res chain seq x y z
N MET A 1 2.87 -0.48 -14.40
CA MET A 1 2.59 -1.83 -13.84
C MET A 1 1.74 -1.60 -12.61
N ALA A 2 0.56 -2.22 -12.54
CA ALA A 2 -0.38 -1.98 -11.46
C ALA A 2 0.14 -2.56 -10.13
N LEU A 3 -0.39 -2.06 -9.00
CA LEU A 3 -0.05 -2.56 -7.66
C LEU A 3 -0.23 -4.09 -7.58
N THR A 4 -1.37 -4.57 -8.07
CA THR A 4 -1.77 -5.98 -8.01
C THR A 4 -0.91 -6.90 -8.88
N GLU A 5 -0.33 -6.39 -9.96
CA GLU A 5 0.63 -7.13 -10.77
C GLU A 5 1.99 -7.21 -10.09
N LYS A 6 2.47 -6.07 -9.55
CA LYS A 6 3.80 -5.97 -8.93
C LYS A 6 3.90 -6.73 -7.61
N PHE A 7 2.83 -6.71 -6.83
CA PHE A 7 2.77 -7.29 -5.48
C PHE A 7 1.80 -8.47 -5.40
N LYS A 8 1.55 -9.17 -6.51
CA LYS A 8 0.56 -10.27 -6.61
C LYS A 8 0.62 -11.29 -5.46
N LYS A 9 1.83 -11.63 -4.99
CA LYS A 9 2.03 -12.59 -3.87
C LYS A 9 1.75 -12.00 -2.50
N ASP A 10 1.89 -10.68 -2.38
CA ASP A 10 1.77 -9.93 -1.14
C ASP A 10 0.40 -9.26 -0.97
N ILE A 11 -0.47 -9.29 -2.00
CA ILE A 11 -1.86 -8.77 -1.95
C ILE A 11 -2.61 -9.12 -0.67
N PRO A 12 -2.67 -10.39 -0.20
CA PRO A 12 -3.40 -10.71 1.02
C PRO A 12 -2.83 -9.99 2.26
N THR A 13 -1.52 -9.76 2.30
CA THR A 13 -0.88 -8.98 3.37
C THR A 13 -1.19 -7.49 3.22
N LEU A 14 -1.14 -6.97 2.00
CA LEU A 14 -1.46 -5.57 1.72
C LEU A 14 -2.92 -5.24 2.06
N ARG A 15 -3.86 -6.15 1.76
CA ARG A 15 -5.27 -6.02 2.17
C ARG A 15 -5.45 -5.96 3.68
N GLY A 16 -4.82 -6.89 4.41
CA GLY A 16 -4.94 -6.88 5.87
C GLY A 16 -4.40 -5.59 6.48
N ALA A 17 -3.31 -5.05 5.94
CA ALA A 17 -2.80 -3.76 6.37
C ALA A 17 -3.74 -2.59 6.01
N ALA A 18 -4.23 -2.56 4.77
CA ALA A 18 -5.13 -1.52 4.27
C ALA A 18 -6.47 -1.48 5.04
N ASN A 19 -6.98 -2.64 5.47
CA ASN A 19 -8.18 -2.76 6.29
C ASN A 19 -7.96 -2.41 7.78
N GLY A 20 -6.72 -2.18 8.19
CA GLY A 20 -6.37 -1.89 9.58
C GLY A 20 -6.26 -3.12 10.49
N ASP A 21 -6.18 -4.34 9.96
CA ASP A 21 -5.96 -5.55 10.77
C ASP A 21 -4.59 -5.54 11.47
N PHE A 22 -3.59 -4.92 10.83
CA PHE A 22 -2.24 -4.75 11.39
C PHE A 22 -1.46 -3.64 10.69
N TYR A 23 -0.40 -3.17 11.34
CA TYR A 23 0.52 -2.19 10.77
C TYR A 23 1.53 -2.83 9.81
N LEU A 24 1.57 -2.37 8.56
CA LEU A 24 2.40 -2.97 7.51
C LEU A 24 3.90 -2.79 7.78
N ASP A 25 4.28 -1.63 8.30
CA ASP A 25 5.65 -1.28 8.67
C ASP A 25 6.15 -2.09 9.88
N VAL A 26 5.26 -2.44 10.81
CA VAL A 26 5.57 -3.30 11.96
C VAL A 26 5.68 -4.77 11.56
N LYS A 27 4.69 -5.29 10.83
CA LYS A 27 4.62 -6.73 10.48
C LYS A 27 5.55 -7.09 9.33
N ASN A 28 5.66 -6.22 8.33
CA ASN A 28 6.42 -6.44 7.10
C ASN A 28 7.20 -5.17 6.68
N PRO A 29 8.19 -4.71 7.46
CA PRO A 29 8.93 -3.47 7.21
C PRO A 29 9.62 -3.42 5.83
N LYS A 30 10.04 -4.57 5.31
CA LYS A 30 10.64 -4.68 3.96
C LYS A 30 9.60 -4.45 2.86
N LEU A 31 8.38 -4.93 3.04
CA LEU A 31 7.28 -4.75 2.10
C LEU A 31 6.81 -3.30 2.10
N PHE A 32 6.63 -2.71 3.29
CA PHE A 32 6.30 -1.30 3.46
C PHE A 32 7.23 -0.39 2.65
N LYS A 33 8.56 -0.54 2.80
CA LYS A 33 9.55 0.25 2.03
C LYS A 33 9.40 0.09 0.51
N LYS A 34 9.03 -1.11 0.03
CA LYS A 34 8.83 -1.35 -1.40
C LYS A 34 7.54 -0.70 -1.92
N VAL A 35 6.47 -0.77 -1.14
CA VAL A 35 5.15 -0.21 -1.49
C VAL A 35 5.23 1.32 -1.48
N ARG A 36 5.82 1.92 -0.44
CA ARG A 36 6.10 3.37 -0.40
C ARG A 36 6.84 3.82 -1.65
N ARG A 37 7.96 3.17 -1.97
CA ARG A 37 8.74 3.48 -3.17
C ARG A 37 7.98 3.25 -4.46
N PHE A 38 7.04 2.30 -4.50
CA PHE A 38 6.19 2.10 -5.66
C PHE A 38 5.29 3.31 -5.90
N TYR A 39 4.62 3.80 -4.86
CA TYR A 39 3.79 5.01 -4.95
C TYR A 39 4.61 6.28 -5.25
N GLU A 40 5.79 6.44 -4.63
CA GLU A 40 6.72 7.53 -4.97
C GLU A 40 7.07 7.53 -6.47
N ASN A 41 7.35 6.35 -7.05
CA ASN A 41 7.63 6.23 -8.48
C ASN A 41 6.40 6.48 -9.37
N GLN A 42 5.18 6.39 -8.82
CA GLN A 42 3.95 6.75 -9.52
C GLN A 42 3.63 8.25 -9.42
N GLY A 43 4.47 9.03 -8.72
CA GLY A 43 4.28 10.48 -8.55
C GLY A 43 3.56 10.86 -7.25
N VAL A 44 3.31 9.91 -6.35
CA VAL A 44 2.79 10.21 -5.02
C VAL A 44 3.87 10.91 -4.20
N VAL A 45 3.54 12.11 -3.70
CA VAL A 45 4.44 12.90 -2.85
C VAL A 45 4.02 12.74 -1.41
N PHE A 46 4.89 12.13 -0.62
CA PHE A 46 4.73 12.01 0.82
C PHE A 46 5.13 13.32 1.51
N SER A 47 4.42 13.64 2.59
CA SER A 47 4.63 14.85 3.39
C SER A 47 5.95 14.84 4.16
N GLY A 48 6.46 13.65 4.47
CA GLY A 48 7.63 13.43 5.33
C GLY A 48 7.27 13.21 6.81
N GLU A 49 6.02 13.51 7.20
CA GLU A 49 5.53 13.18 8.53
C GLU A 49 5.16 11.69 8.60
N PRO A 50 5.72 10.92 9.55
CA PRO A 50 5.59 9.46 9.54
C PRO A 50 4.15 8.93 9.63
N LEU A 51 3.30 9.60 10.40
CA LEU A 51 1.91 9.18 10.62
C LEU A 51 1.06 9.50 9.39
N ASP A 52 1.10 10.75 8.93
CA ASP A 52 0.39 11.20 7.73
C ASP A 52 0.82 10.40 6.49
N ASP A 53 2.13 10.16 6.32
CA ASP A 53 2.65 9.35 5.23
C ASP A 53 2.13 7.91 5.28
N TYR A 54 1.97 7.36 6.49
CA TYR A 54 1.46 6.01 6.68
C TYR A 54 -0.02 5.94 6.33
N GLU A 55 -0.84 6.84 6.86
CA GLU A 55 -2.28 6.90 6.57
C GLU A 55 -2.51 7.07 5.07
N MET A 56 -1.83 8.05 4.45
CA MET A 56 -1.91 8.30 3.02
C MET A 56 -1.46 7.08 2.19
N LEU A 57 -0.43 6.35 2.63
CA LEU A 57 -0.01 5.12 1.96
C LEU A 57 -1.09 4.04 2.03
N MET A 58 -1.71 3.84 3.20
CA MET A 58 -2.76 2.85 3.40
C MET A 58 -4.02 3.19 2.60
N GLU A 59 -4.41 4.47 2.53
CA GLU A 59 -5.55 4.91 1.71
C GLU A 59 -5.33 4.62 0.22
N ASN A 60 -4.16 5.00 -0.32
CA ASN A 60 -3.82 4.68 -1.70
C ASN A 60 -3.83 3.18 -1.96
N LEU A 61 -3.27 2.40 -1.01
CA LEU A 61 -3.24 0.94 -1.07
C LEU A 61 -4.65 0.35 -1.09
N PHE A 62 -5.53 0.83 -0.22
CA PHE A 62 -6.92 0.42 -0.14
C PHE A 62 -7.66 0.70 -1.47
N GLN A 63 -7.53 1.92 -2.00
CA GLN A 63 -8.16 2.31 -3.27
C GLN A 63 -7.67 1.47 -4.47
N ASP A 64 -6.36 1.22 -4.60
CA ASP A 64 -5.81 0.34 -5.64
C ASP A 64 -6.31 -1.10 -5.51
N LEU A 65 -6.52 -1.59 -4.28
CA LEU A 65 -6.99 -2.95 -4.04
C LEU A 65 -8.50 -3.09 -4.27
N GLU A 66 -9.28 -2.06 -3.97
CA GLU A 66 -10.74 -2.04 -4.14
C GLU A 66 -11.15 -1.84 -5.61
N THR A 67 -10.45 -0.99 -6.36
CA THR A 67 -10.69 -0.77 -7.80
C THR A 67 -10.54 -2.03 -8.65
N VAL A 68 -9.68 -2.96 -8.23
CA VAL A 68 -9.53 -4.28 -8.87
C VAL A 68 -10.72 -5.18 -8.57
N GLU A 69 -11.32 -5.06 -7.38
CA GLU A 69 -12.48 -5.86 -6.97
C GLU A 69 -13.78 -5.43 -7.67
N VAL A 70 -13.94 -4.13 -7.97
CA VAL A 70 -15.13 -3.60 -8.65
C VAL A 70 -15.13 -3.90 -10.16
N SER A 71 -13.99 -4.29 -10.74
CA SER A 71 -13.83 -4.54 -12.17
C SER A 71 -13.98 -6.01 -12.59
N GLN A 72 -14.46 -6.90 -11.70
CA GLN A 72 -14.62 -8.34 -11.97
C GLN A 72 -16.08 -8.79 -12.03
#